data_AF-A0A7Y2DWZ8-F1
#
_entry.id   AF-A0A7Y2DWZ8-F1
#
_cell.length_a   1.000
_cell.length_b   1.000
_cell.length_c   1.000
_cell.angle_alpha   90.00
_cell.angle_beta   90.00
_cell.angle_gamma   90.00
#
_symmetry.space_group_name_H-M   'P 1'
#
loop_
_entity.id
_entity.type
_entity.pdbx_description
1 polymer ?
#
loop_
_entity_poly.entity_id
_entity_poly.type
_entity_poly.pdbx_seq_one_letter_code
_entity_poly.pdbx_strand_id
1 'polypeptide(L)'
;YIFTTPSHHRVHHATNAKYIDKNYGSTFIIWDRMFGTFQPEEEQAIYGITKPVNSHNPVYLVFHAWMEMFRDLWRYPKASWKILFGSPTEYERNEVKKMKMADVDEEQKRKTA
;
A
#
# COMPACT_ATOMS: atom_id res chain seq x y z
N TYR A 1 20.68 -13.75 7.36
CA TYR A 1 21.31 -12.47 6.94
C TYR A 1 20.83 -11.35 7.86
N ILE A 2 21.75 -10.48 8.31
CA ILE A 2 21.45 -9.34 9.21
C ILE A 2 21.18 -8.05 8.42
N PHE A 3 21.92 -7.85 7.33
CA PHE A 3 21.84 -6.65 6.50
C PHE A 3 20.86 -6.80 5.32
N THR A 4 20.32 -5.66 4.90
CA THR A 4 19.51 -5.54 3.68
C THR A 4 20.39 -5.72 2.45
N THR A 5 19.90 -6.47 1.47
CA THR A 5 20.58 -6.72 0.19
C THR A 5 19.85 -5.97 -0.93
N PRO A 6 20.47 -5.78 -2.11
CA PRO A 6 19.76 -5.20 -3.27
C PRO A 6 18.45 -5.93 -3.61
N SER A 7 18.40 -7.26 -3.43
CA SER A 7 17.18 -8.04 -3.66
C SER A 7 16.07 -7.71 -2.65
N HIS A 8 16.41 -7.57 -1.35
CA HIS A 8 15.44 -7.16 -0.33
C HIS A 8 14.87 -5.77 -0.65
N HIS A 9 15.72 -4.85 -1.09
CA HIS A 9 15.34 -3.49 -1.45
C HIS A 9 14.49 -3.42 -2.73
N ARG A 10 14.70 -4.32 -3.70
CA ARG A 10 13.80 -4.43 -4.86
C ARG A 10 12.39 -4.85 -4.46
N VAL A 11 12.26 -5.84 -3.58
CA VAL A 11 10.96 -6.26 -3.03
C VAL A 11 10.27 -5.10 -2.33
N HIS A 12 11.01 -4.31 -1.54
CA HIS A 12 10.45 -3.12 -0.88
C HIS A 12 9.87 -2.10 -1.88
N HIS A 13 10.51 -1.91 -3.03
CA HIS A 13 10.06 -0.99 -4.07
C HIS A 13 9.07 -1.59 -5.08
N ALA A 14 8.69 -2.86 -4.90
CA ALA A 14 7.84 -3.56 -5.83
C ALA A 14 6.35 -3.36 -5.53
N THR A 15 5.56 -3.32 -6.59
CA THR A 15 4.09 -3.20 -6.55
C THR A 15 3.38 -4.53 -6.75
N ASN A 16 4.13 -5.63 -6.96
CA ASN A 16 3.56 -6.97 -7.02
C ASN A 16 2.76 -7.24 -5.74
N ALA A 17 1.57 -7.84 -5.87
CA ALA A 17 0.66 -8.03 -4.74
C ALA A 17 1.29 -8.75 -3.54
N LYS A 18 2.26 -9.66 -3.78
CA LYS A 18 2.96 -10.40 -2.71
C LYS A 18 4.09 -9.62 -2.04
N TYR A 19 4.55 -8.53 -2.63
CA TYR A 19 5.65 -7.69 -2.15
C TYR A 19 5.17 -6.42 -1.43
N ILE A 20 3.88 -6.09 -1.55
CA ILE A 20 3.25 -5.01 -0.79
C ILE A 20 3.44 -5.27 0.70
N ASP A 21 3.83 -4.22 1.43
CA ASP A 21 4.00 -4.24 2.88
C ASP A 21 5.07 -5.24 3.36
N LYS A 22 6.19 -5.31 2.64
CA LYS A 22 7.34 -6.19 2.94
C LYS A 22 8.67 -5.44 2.96
N ASN A 23 9.64 -6.02 3.68
CA ASN A 23 11.04 -5.60 3.72
C ASN A 23 11.26 -4.11 4.04
N TYR A 24 10.69 -3.63 5.13
CA TYR A 24 10.77 -2.23 5.56
C TYR A 24 12.17 -1.80 6.03
N GLY A 25 13.00 -2.74 6.48
CA GLY A 25 14.33 -2.48 7.00
C GLY A 25 15.29 -1.95 5.93
N SER A 26 15.68 -0.67 6.05
CA SER A 26 16.63 -0.05 5.12
C SER A 26 18.05 -0.63 5.26
N THR A 27 18.61 -0.65 6.47
CA THR A 27 19.95 -1.21 6.73
C THR A 27 19.92 -2.65 7.22
N PHE A 28 18.96 -2.97 8.10
CA PHE A 28 18.90 -4.23 8.82
C PHE A 28 17.61 -4.99 8.52
N ILE A 29 17.72 -6.08 7.76
CA ILE A 29 16.59 -6.95 7.40
C ILE A 29 16.15 -7.85 8.58
N ILE A 30 16.94 -7.90 9.65
CA ILE A 30 16.60 -8.71 10.83
C ILE A 30 15.26 -8.30 11.44
N TRP A 31 14.91 -7.01 11.39
CA TRP A 31 13.65 -6.50 11.89
C TRP A 31 12.47 -7.11 11.14
N ASP A 32 12.53 -7.17 9.81
CA ASP A 32 11.49 -7.79 9.01
C ASP A 32 11.30 -9.29 9.30
N ARG A 33 12.39 -9.98 9.65
CA ARG A 33 12.31 -11.40 10.05
C ARG A 33 11.68 -11.57 11.43
N MET A 34 12.02 -10.68 12.36
CA MET A 34 11.47 -10.70 13.73
C MET A 34 9.98 -10.35 13.74
N PHE A 35 9.56 -9.41 12.90
CA PHE A 35 8.18 -8.91 12.86
C PHE A 35 7.33 -9.52 11.75
N GLY A 36 7.86 -10.48 10.97
CA GLY A 36 7.10 -11.25 9.98
C GLY A 36 6.80 -10.52 8.66
N THR A 37 7.52 -9.44 8.37
CA THR A 37 7.38 -8.65 7.13
C THR A 37 8.45 -8.99 6.10
N PHE A 38 9.32 -9.97 6.38
CA PHE A 38 10.33 -10.43 5.44
C PHE A 38 9.70 -11.21 4.28
N GLN A 39 10.10 -10.88 3.04
CA GLN A 39 9.75 -11.60 1.83
C GLN A 39 10.96 -11.69 0.89
N PRO A 40 11.41 -12.90 0.50
CA PRO A 40 12.42 -13.04 -0.54
C PRO A 40 11.87 -12.63 -1.91
N GLU A 41 12.77 -12.22 -2.80
CA GLU A 41 12.45 -12.01 -4.22
C GLU A 41 12.38 -13.38 -4.93
N GLU A 42 11.20 -13.76 -5.40
CA GLU A 42 10.96 -15.04 -6.10
C GLU A 42 10.42 -14.83 -7.53
N GLU A 43 9.93 -13.63 -7.82
CA GLU A 43 9.49 -13.18 -9.14
C GLU A 43 10.03 -11.77 -9.42
N GLN A 44 10.08 -11.41 -10.70
CA GLN A 44 10.58 -10.11 -11.15
C GLN A 44 9.76 -8.96 -10.52
N ALA A 45 10.47 -8.04 -9.85
CA ALA A 45 9.89 -6.85 -9.24
C ALA A 45 9.34 -5.88 -10.31
N ILE A 46 8.07 -5.48 -10.15
CA ILE A 46 7.42 -4.42 -10.92
C ILE A 46 7.45 -3.15 -10.08
N TYR A 47 8.22 -2.14 -10.49
CA TYR A 47 8.38 -0.91 -9.71
C TYR A 47 7.25 0.08 -9.90
N GLY A 48 7.01 0.90 -8.88
CA GLY A 48 6.07 2.01 -8.92
C GLY A 48 5.40 2.23 -7.58
N ILE A 49 4.26 2.92 -7.63
CA ILE A 49 3.35 3.09 -6.50
C ILE A 49 1.97 2.58 -6.92
N THR A 50 1.18 2.07 -5.97
CA THR A 50 -0.15 1.48 -6.24
C THR A 50 -1.14 2.47 -6.83
N LYS A 51 -0.98 3.76 -6.51
CA LYS A 51 -1.78 4.87 -7.01
C LYS A 51 -0.88 5.86 -7.74
N PRO A 52 -0.83 5.82 -9.08
CA PRO A 52 -0.01 6.75 -9.86
C PRO A 52 -0.35 8.21 -9.56
N VAL A 53 0.68 9.03 -9.37
CA VAL A 53 0.53 10.47 -9.15
C VAL A 53 0.90 11.21 -10.42
N ASN A 54 -0.07 11.84 -11.07
CA ASN A 54 0.15 12.59 -12.31
C ASN A 54 0.53 14.05 -12.01
N SER A 55 1.75 14.26 -11.53
CA SER A 55 2.30 15.59 -11.23
C SER A 55 3.81 15.61 -11.42
N HIS A 56 4.33 16.74 -11.90
CA HIS A 56 5.77 17.00 -12.04
C HIS A 56 6.30 17.94 -10.95
N ASN A 57 5.44 18.37 -10.00
CA ASN A 57 5.84 19.27 -8.93
C ASN A 57 6.50 18.48 -7.78
N PRO A 58 7.79 18.70 -7.48
CA PRO A 58 8.52 17.91 -6.48
C PRO A 58 7.97 18.08 -5.06
N VAL A 59 7.48 19.27 -4.71
CA VAL A 59 6.86 19.53 -3.41
C VAL A 59 5.60 18.68 -3.27
N TYR A 60 4.75 18.68 -4.30
CA TYR A 60 3.55 17.86 -4.29
C TYR A 60 3.86 16.36 -4.24
N LEU A 61 4.82 15.89 -5.05
CA LEU A 61 5.22 14.48 -5.06
C LEU A 61 5.71 13.99 -3.69
N VAL A 62 6.45 14.82 -2.95
CA VAL A 62 6.93 14.48 -1.60
C VAL A 62 5.81 14.54 -0.55
N PHE A 63 4.93 15.55 -0.62
CA PHE A 63 3.99 15.84 0.47
C PHE A 63 2.55 15.35 0.25
N HIS A 64 2.15 14.91 -0.95
CA HIS A 64 0.75 14.53 -1.22
C HIS A 64 0.22 13.44 -0.30
N ALA A 65 1.00 12.38 -0.03
CA ALA A 65 0.58 11.30 0.86
C ALA A 65 0.35 11.78 2.31
N TRP A 66 1.18 12.73 2.79
CA TRP A 66 0.99 13.36 4.10
C TRP A 66 -0.30 14.18 4.14
N MET A 67 -0.56 14.98 3.09
CA MET A 67 -1.79 15.76 2.97
C MET A 67 -3.04 14.86 2.94
N GLU A 68 -3.00 13.74 2.20
CA GLU A 68 -4.09 12.76 2.17
C GLU A 68 -4.33 12.16 3.56
N MET A 69 -3.28 11.75 4.27
CA MET A 69 -3.38 11.23 5.63
C MET A 69 -3.96 12.24 6.62
N PHE A 70 -3.50 13.50 6.61
CA PHE A 70 -4.04 14.54 7.50
C PHE A 70 -5.51 14.85 7.21
N ARG A 71 -5.89 14.85 5.93
CA ARG A 71 -7.30 15.00 5.54
C ARG A 71 -8.14 13.84 6.08
N ASP A 72 -7.64 12.61 6.02
CA ASP A 72 -8.35 11.44 6.53
C ASP A 72 -8.44 11.45 8.06
N LEU A 73 -7.40 11.91 8.77
CA LEU A 73 -7.44 12.13 10.22
C LEU A 73 -8.51 13.15 10.62
N TRP A 74 -8.61 14.25 9.87
CA TRP A 74 -9.62 15.28 10.10
C TRP A 74 -11.04 14.76 9.82
N ARG A 75 -11.21 13.98 8.75
CA ARG A 75 -12.52 13.44 8.34
C ARG A 75 -12.98 12.28 9.22
N TYR A 76 -12.06 11.46 9.73
CA TYR A 76 -12.35 10.23 10.47
C TYR A 76 -11.57 10.15 11.79
N PRO A 77 -11.79 11.08 12.74
CA PRO A 77 -11.02 11.13 14.00
C PRO A 77 -11.21 9.89 14.88
N LYS A 78 -12.30 9.15 14.71
CA LYS A 78 -12.53 7.87 15.42
C LYS A 78 -11.69 6.72 14.87
N ALA A 79 -11.10 6.87 13.68
CA ALA A 79 -10.26 5.88 13.01
C ALA A 79 -8.76 6.24 13.06
N SER A 80 -8.36 7.27 13.80
CA SER A 80 -6.99 7.82 13.80
C SER A 80 -5.90 6.77 14.01
N TRP A 81 -6.11 5.80 14.91
CA TRP A 81 -5.13 4.74 15.14
C TRP A 81 -4.88 3.88 13.88
N LYS A 82 -5.95 3.56 13.14
CA LYS A 82 -5.84 2.81 11.89
C LYS A 82 -5.21 3.64 10.77
N ILE A 83 -5.47 4.95 10.75
CA ILE A 83 -4.89 5.86 9.75
C ILE A 83 -3.39 6.05 9.98
N LEU A 84 -2.96 6.19 11.24
CA LEU A 84 -1.56 6.43 11.59
C LEU A 84 -0.70 5.18 11.53
N PHE A 85 -1.24 4.02 11.92
CA PHE A 85 -0.45 2.80 12.14
C PHE A 85 -0.91 1.60 11.31
N GLY A 86 -2.00 1.72 10.56
CA GLY A 86 -2.47 0.67 9.65
C GLY A 86 -1.82 0.76 8.27
N SER A 87 -1.98 -0.30 7.47
CA SER A 87 -1.54 -0.27 6.08
C SER A 87 -2.43 0.66 5.25
N PRO A 88 -1.86 1.63 4.51
CA PRO A 88 -2.62 2.44 3.56
C PRO A 88 -3.32 1.59 2.51
N THR A 89 -2.68 0.49 2.07
CA THR A 89 -3.29 -0.40 1.07
C THR A 89 -4.47 -1.19 1.64
N GLU A 90 -4.55 -1.44 2.94
CA GLU A 90 -5.71 -2.12 3.54
C GLU A 90 -6.97 -1.25 3.48
N TYR A 91 -6.82 0.05 3.76
CA TYR A 91 -7.90 1.01 3.61
C TYR A 91 -8.39 1.08 2.15
N GLU A 92 -7.45 1.16 1.20
CA GLU A 92 -7.74 1.17 -0.23
C GLU A 92 -8.39 -0.15 -0.71
N ARG A 93 -7.91 -1.30 -0.24
CA ARG A 93 -8.47 -2.62 -0.59
C ARG A 93 -9.93 -2.71 -0.19
N ASN A 94 -10.29 -2.16 0.96
CA ASN A 94 -11.66 -2.16 1.46
C ASN A 94 -12.59 -1.27 0.60
N GLU A 95 -12.12 -0.11 0.15
CA GLU A 95 -12.90 0.76 -0.74
C GLU A 95 -13.03 0.16 -2.16
N VAL A 96 -11.96 -0.40 -2.72
CA VAL A 96 -12.01 -1.11 -4.01
C VAL A 96 -12.93 -2.34 -3.94
N LYS A 97 -12.92 -3.08 -2.83
CA LYS A 97 -13.80 -4.23 -2.63
C LYS A 97 -15.27 -3.82 -2.54
N LYS A 98 -15.58 -2.70 -1.89
CA LYS A 98 -16.93 -2.11 -1.85
C LYS A 98 -17.40 -1.66 -3.23
N MET A 99 -16.56 -0.98 -4.01
CA MET A 99 -16.88 -0.55 -5.38
C MET A 99 -17.17 -1.75 -6.28
N LYS A 100 -16.31 -2.78 -6.26
CA LYS A 100 -16.52 -4.01 -7.04
C LYS A 100 -17.79 -4.76 -6.64
N MET A 101 -18.13 -4.81 -5.35
CA MET A 101 -19.39 -5.41 -4.89
C MET A 101 -20.60 -4.59 -5.37
N ALA A 102 -20.51 -3.26 -5.33
CA ALA A 102 -21.57 -2.40 -5.83
C ALA A 102 -21.80 -2.56 -7.34
N ASP A 103 -20.73 -2.66 -8.13
CA ASP A 103 -20.81 -2.88 -9.59
C ASP A 103 -21.45 -4.25 -9.92
N VAL A 104 -21.10 -5.30 -9.17
CA VAL A 104 -21.68 -6.65 -9.31
C VAL A 104 -23.17 -6.67 -8.95
N ASP A 105 -23.55 -6.02 -7.85
CA ASP A 105 -24.95 -5.89 -7.44
C ASP A 105 -25.78 -5.11 -8.48
N GLU A 106 -25.20 -4.09 -9.11
CA GLU A 106 -25.86 -3.29 -10.15
C GLU A 106 -26.01 -4.09 -11.46
N GLU A 107 -24.99 -4.87 -11.85
CA GLU A 107 -25.06 -5.76 -13.01
C GLU A 107 -26.08 -6.89 -12.81
N GLN A 108 -26.17 -7.48 -11.62
CA GLN A 108 -27.20 -8.48 -11.31
C GLN A 108 -28.60 -7.89 -11.38
N LYS A 109 -28.82 -6.68 -10.84
CA LYS A 109 -30.11 -5.97 -10.94
C LYS A 109 -30.52 -5.72 -12.40
N ARG A 110 -29.57 -5.36 -13.27
CA ARG A 110 -29.83 -5.17 -14.72
C ARG A 110 -30.14 -6.47 -15.46
N LYS A 111 -29.66 -7.62 -14.99
CA LYS A 111 -29.93 -8.94 -15.60
C LYS A 111 -31.25 -9.56 -15.15
N THR A 112 -31.80 -9.11 -14.03
CA THR A 112 -33.06 -9.60 -13.44
C THR A 112 -34.26 -8.68 -13.67
N ALA A 113 -34.04 -7.53 -14.31
CA ALA A 113 -35.07 -6.57 -14.73
C ALA A 113 -35.34 -6.73 -16.23
#